data_AF-A0A6C0BTE7-F1
#
_entry.id   AF-A0A6C0BTE7-F1
#
_cell.length_a   1.000
_cell.length_b   1.000
_cell.length_c   1.000
_cell.angle_alpha   90.00
_cell.angle_beta   90.00
_cell.angle_gamma   90.00
#
_symmetry.space_group_name_H-M   'P 1'
#
loop_
_entity.id
_entity.type
_entity.pdbx_description
1 polymer ?
#
loop_
_entity_poly.entity_id
_entity_poly.type
_entity_poly.pdbx_seq_one_letter_code
_entity_poly.pdbx_strand_id
1 'polypeptide(L)' 'MDIQPITKIKISKEKWLNQKVKYEDNTINKDLIEEMSLQTYEWINSKNDFHVIIDFDSFKSEFINLLYNKYLDE' A
#
# COMPACT_ATOMS: atom_id res chain seq x y z
N MET A 1 7.63 -13.00 -35.54
CA MET A 1 7.07 -12.28 -34.36
C MET A 1 6.99 -13.30 -33.25
N ASP A 2 7.91 -13.25 -32.30
CA ASP A 2 7.85 -14.10 -31.12
C ASP A 2 6.75 -13.58 -30.21
N ILE A 3 5.71 -14.39 -30.05
CA ILE A 3 4.63 -14.13 -29.10
C ILE A 3 5.21 -14.46 -27.73
N GLN A 4 5.73 -13.46 -27.01
CA GLN A 4 6.11 -13.69 -25.62
C GLN A 4 4.84 -13.99 -24.82
N PRO A 5 4.78 -15.10 -24.08
CA PRO A 5 3.65 -15.36 -23.20
C PRO A 5 3.59 -14.24 -22.17
N ILE A 6 2.45 -13.54 -22.09
CA ILE A 6 2.18 -12.57 -21.03
C ILE A 6 1.92 -13.38 -19.76
N THR A 7 2.99 -13.83 -19.10
CA THR A 7 2.89 -14.28 -17.72
C THR A 7 2.68 -13.01 -16.90
N LYS A 8 1.44 -12.75 -16.46
CA LYS A 8 1.13 -11.72 -15.45
C LYS A 8 1.81 -12.12 -14.14
N ILE A 9 3.12 -11.90 -14.04
CA ILE A 9 3.86 -12.12 -12.80
C ILE A 9 3.63 -10.90 -11.94
N LYS A 10 3.02 -11.11 -10.77
CA LYS A 10 2.84 -10.06 -9.76
C LYS A 10 4.20 -9.45 -9.44
N ILE A 11 4.30 -8.13 -9.56
CA ILE A 11 5.49 -7.39 -9.12
C ILE A 11 5.72 -7.65 -7.63
N SER A 12 6.97 -7.86 -7.21
CA SER A 12 7.25 -8.07 -5.79
C SER A 12 6.87 -6.84 -4.95
N LYS A 13 6.41 -7.07 -3.71
CA LYS A 13 6.02 -6.01 -2.77
C LYS A 13 7.09 -4.93 -2.64
N GLU A 14 8.35 -5.34 -2.51
CA GLU A 14 9.48 -4.43 -2.41
C GLU A 14 9.65 -3.56 -3.66
N LYS A 15 9.58 -4.16 -4.85
CA LYS A 15 9.72 -3.42 -6.11
C LYS A 15 8.54 -2.47 -6.32
N TRP A 16 7.35 -2.88 -5.92
CA TRP A 16 6.15 -2.05 -5.97
C TRP A 16 6.25 -0.85 -5.01
N LEU A 17 6.68 -1.05 -3.76
CA LEU A 17 6.84 0.02 -2.77
C LEU A 17 7.84 1.08 -3.23
N ASN A 18 8.94 0.66 -3.87
CA ASN A 18 9.98 1.56 -4.37
C ASN A 18 9.69 2.12 -5.77
N GLN A 19 8.53 1.79 -6.36
CA GLN A 19 8.15 2.31 -7.66
C GLN A 19 7.66 3.77 -7.51
N LYS A 20 8.08 4.63 -8.44
CA LYS A 20 7.55 5.99 -8.55
C LYS A 20 6.06 5.97 -8.88
N VAL A 21 5.32 6.86 -8.25
CA VAL A 21 3.92 7.13 -8.59
C VAL A 21 3.90 7.72 -10.01
N LYS A 22 2.97 7.27 -10.85
CA LYS A 22 2.87 7.81 -12.22
C LYS A 22 2.55 9.30 -12.14
N TYR A 23 3.20 10.08 -12.99
CA TYR A 23 3.03 11.54 -13.09
C TYR A 23 3.56 12.35 -11.91
N GLU A 24 4.23 11.71 -10.95
CA GLU A 24 4.91 12.36 -9.83
C GLU A 24 6.42 12.17 -9.96
N ASP A 25 7.20 13.23 -9.80
CA ASP A 25 8.65 13.19 -10.05
C ASP A 25 9.44 12.58 -8.87
N ASN A 26 8.97 12.82 -7.65
CA ASN A 26 9.72 12.58 -6.41
C ASN A 26 9.01 11.68 -5.39
N THR A 27 7.82 11.18 -5.70
CA THR A 27 7.02 10.37 -4.76
C THR A 27 7.07 8.90 -5.16
N ILE A 28 7.45 8.04 -4.21
CA ILE A 28 7.32 6.58 -4.37
C ILE A 28 6.05 6.08 -3.68
N ASN A 29 5.58 4.90 -4.09
CA ASN A 29 4.38 4.29 -3.51
C ASN A 29 4.49 4.14 -1.99
N LYS A 30 5.69 3.83 -1.47
CA LYS A 30 5.93 3.70 -0.04
C LYS A 30 5.53 4.97 0.73
N ASP A 31 6.00 6.14 0.29
CA ASP A 31 5.77 7.41 0.98
C ASP A 31 4.27 7.73 1.03
N LEU A 32 3.58 7.54 -0.09
CA LEU A 32 2.14 7.74 -0.20
C LEU A 32 1.38 6.80 0.74
N ILE A 33 1.74 5.51 0.77
CA ILE A 33 1.06 4.52 1.60
C ILE A 33 1.34 4.78 3.09
N GLU A 34 2.53 5.23 3.46
CA GLU A 34 2.85 5.62 4.83
C GLU A 34 1.98 6.79 5.28
N GLU A 35 1.85 7.84 4.46
CA GLU A 35 0.95 8.97 4.75
C GLU A 35 -0.51 8.52 4.87
N MET A 36 -1.00 7.71 3.92
CA MET A 36 -2.35 7.16 3.96
C MET A 36 -2.59 6.31 5.21
N SER A 37 -1.60 5.51 5.62
CA SER A 37 -1.70 4.66 6.81
C SER A 37 -1.83 5.51 8.08
N LEU A 38 -1.06 6.60 8.19
CA LEU A 38 -1.13 7.52 9.31
C LEU A 38 -2.49 8.21 9.37
N GLN A 39 -2.92 8.83 8.26
CA GLN A 39 -4.21 9.50 8.17
C GLN A 39 -5.38 8.57 8.49
N THR A 40 -5.32 7.32 8.02
CA THR A 40 -6.35 6.31 8.31
C THR A 40 -6.34 5.93 9.78
N TYR A 41 -5.15 5.69 10.36
CA TYR A 41 -5.02 5.34 11.77
C TYR A 41 -5.54 6.46 12.68
N GLU A 42 -5.17 7.72 12.41
CA GLU A 42 -5.67 8.89 13.12
C GLU A 42 -7.17 9.06 12.96
N TRP A 43 -7.70 8.86 11.74
CA TRP A 43 -9.13 8.93 11.48
C TRP A 43 -9.90 7.89 12.28
N ILE A 44 -9.43 6.64 12.37
CA ILE A 44 -10.07 5.60 13.18
C ILE A 44 -10.04 6.00 14.66
N ASN A 45 -8.89 6.47 15.17
CA ASN A 45 -8.76 6.93 16.55
C ASN A 45 -9.64 8.16 16.87
N SER A 46 -9.98 8.98 15.87
CA SER A 46 -10.90 10.11 16.03
C SER A 46 -12.36 9.71 16.23
N LYS A 47 -12.71 8.44 15.97
CA LYS A 47 -14.09 7.94 16.10
C LYS A 47 -14.33 7.39 17.50
N ASN A 48 -15.24 8.03 18.22
CA ASN A 48 -15.64 7.61 19.57
C ASN A 48 -16.31 6.23 19.62
N ASP A 49 -16.86 5.77 18.48
CA ASP A 49 -17.55 4.47 18.37
C ASP A 49 -16.58 3.29 18.19
N PHE A 50 -15.31 3.57 17.89
CA PHE A 50 -14.29 2.55 17.67
C PHE A 50 -13.21 2.64 18.75
N HIS A 51 -12.75 1.49 19.22
CA HIS A 51 -11.58 1.40 20.09
C HIS A 51 -10.45 0.71 19.34
N VAL A 52 -9.39 1.45 19.04
CA VAL A 52 -8.21 0.91 18.35
C VAL A 52 -7.36 0.15 19.36
N ILE A 53 -7.24 -1.16 19.16
CA ILE A 53 -6.48 -2.07 20.04
C ILE A 53 -5.12 -2.47 19.47
N ILE A 54 -4.78 -1.97 18.29
CA ILE A 54 -3.55 -2.29 17.55
C ILE A 54 -2.63 -1.08 17.53
N ASP A 55 -1.33 -1.30 17.69
CA ASP A 55 -0.35 -0.21 17.54
C ASP A 55 -0.20 0.22 16.08
N PHE A 56 0.34 1.43 15.88
CA PHE A 56 0.48 2.00 14.55
C PHE A 56 1.39 1.17 13.62
N ASP A 57 2.48 0.59 14.13
CA ASP A 57 3.41 -0.15 13.29
C ASP A 57 2.80 -1.46 12.78
N SER A 58 2.09 -2.17 13.65
CA SER A 58 1.30 -3.35 13.29
C SER A 58 0.20 -2.99 12.30
N PHE A 59 -0.54 -1.89 12.53
CA PHE A 59 -1.56 -1.40 11.60
C PHE A 59 -0.98 -1.07 10.22
N LYS A 60 0.12 -0.32 10.17
CA LYS A 60 0.81 0.08 8.94
C LYS A 60 1.25 -1.14 8.12
N SER A 61 1.82 -2.15 8.78
CA SER A 61 2.22 -3.40 8.11
C SER A 61 1.03 -4.09 7.44
N GLU A 62 -0.07 -4.23 8.17
CA GLU A 62 -1.30 -4.85 7.67
C GLU A 62 -1.98 -4.01 6.58
N PHE A 63 -1.93 -2.68 6.70
CA PHE A 63 -2.44 -1.76 5.70
C PHE A 63 -1.69 -1.89 4.36
N ILE A 64 -0.36 -1.97 4.40
CA ILE A 64 0.45 -2.19 3.19
C ILE A 64 0.14 -3.58 2.60
N ASN A 65 0.01 -4.61 3.44
CA ASN A 65 -0.36 -5.97 3.00
C ASN A 65 -1.73 -5.97 2.31
N LEU A 66 -2.72 -5.28 2.88
CA LEU A 66 -4.05 -5.12 2.30
C LEU A 66 -3.98 -4.49 0.91
N LEU A 67 -3.25 -3.38 0.76
CA LEU A 67 -3.11 -2.70 -0.51
C LEU A 67 -2.43 -3.57 -1.58
N TYR A 68 -1.32 -4.22 -1.21
CA TYR A 68 -0.57 -5.09 -2.11
C TYR A 68 -1.35 -6.34 -2.54
N ASN A 69 -2.10 -6.96 -1.62
CA ASN A 69 -2.81 -8.21 -1.90
C ASN A 69 -4.16 -7.98 -2.58
N LYS A 70 -4.88 -6.93 -2.22
CA LYS A 70 -6.25 -6.72 -2.69
C LYS A 70 -6.33 -5.89 -3.97
N TYR A 71 -5.47 -4.88 -4.13
CA TYR A 71 -5.62 -3.87 -5.18
C TYR A 71 -4.52 -3.93 -6.27
N LEU A 72 -3.56 -4.85 -6.15
CA LEU A 72 -2.50 -5.04 -7.15
C LEU A 72 -2.69 -6.29 -8.03
N ASP A 73 -3.71 -7.12 -7.74
CA ASP A 73 -3.95 -8.43 -8.39
C ASP A 73 -5.07 -8.43 -9.47
N GLU A 74 -5.55 -7.27 -9.94
CA GLU A 74 -6.51 -7.16 -11.07
C GLU A 74 -5.83 -6.91 -12.43
#